data_AF-H2Z070-F1
#
_entry.id   AF-H2Z070-F1
#
_cell.length_a   1.000
_cell.length_b   1.000
_cell.length_c   1.000
_cell.angle_alpha   90.00
_cell.angle_beta   90.00
_cell.angle_gamma   90.00
#
_symmetry.space_group_name_H-M   'P 1'
#
loop_
_entity.id
_entity.type
_entity.pdbx_description
1 polymer ?
#
loop_
_entity_poly.entity_id
_entity_poly.type
_entity_poly.pdbx_seq_one_letter_code
_entity_poly.pdbx_strand_id
1 'polypeptide(L)'
;MIAGLDVGVGTMRRNEVSRFLIEPSYAYGVMGCPPRIPSNAKVCFEVELLSYTDSTAIDDYQHLSEEEKRDLPFERLVKVSKSLNAEGNELYLCEKFGAAVRKYMKAINTMESATYKSEEEEQEMTTICTKSYLNIGLSYLKTGSFGRALDSARKVLVLKPGHTKAMYLCGKAFRHLGEFPKSRIYLQRALAASPRSKDIITELKLLDQMELNFQAMEKQMCKKMFT
;
A
#
# COMPACT_ATOMS: atom_id res chain seq x y z
N MET A 1 -24.28 3.43 -12.34
CA MET A 1 -24.22 2.14 -11.63
C MET A 1 -25.59 1.49 -11.80
N ILE A 2 -25.66 0.19 -12.08
CA ILE A 2 -26.93 -0.51 -12.37
C ILE A 2 -27.38 -1.17 -11.08
N ALA A 3 -28.47 -0.70 -10.47
CA ALA A 3 -28.89 -1.11 -9.14
C ALA A 3 -29.08 -2.63 -9.00
N GLY A 4 -29.68 -3.29 -10.01
CA GLY A 4 -29.84 -4.74 -10.00
C GLY A 4 -28.52 -5.51 -10.04
N LEU A 5 -27.49 -4.92 -10.67
CA LEU A 5 -26.16 -5.51 -10.74
C LEU A 5 -25.45 -5.38 -9.39
N ASP A 6 -25.61 -4.26 -8.69
CA ASP A 6 -25.03 -4.07 -7.34
C ASP A 6 -25.59 -5.09 -6.35
N VAL A 7 -26.92 -5.31 -6.39
CA VAL A 7 -27.59 -6.33 -5.58
C VAL A 7 -27.11 -7.74 -5.96
N GLY A 8 -27.03 -8.04 -7.26
CA GLY A 8 -26.56 -9.34 -7.76
C GLY A 8 -25.12 -9.64 -7.33
N VAL A 9 -24.21 -8.70 -7.56
CA VAL A 9 -22.79 -8.82 -7.16
C VAL A 9 -22.63 -9.02 -5.66
N GLY A 10 -23.47 -8.39 -4.84
CA GLY A 10 -23.50 -8.59 -3.38
C GLY A 10 -23.79 -10.03 -2.93
N THR A 11 -24.32 -10.88 -3.82
CA THR A 11 -24.60 -12.30 -3.52
C THR A 11 -23.50 -13.27 -3.97
N MET A 12 -22.52 -12.79 -4.74
CA MET A 12 -21.50 -13.64 -5.36
C MET A 12 -20.34 -13.99 -4.41
N ARG A 13 -19.67 -15.10 -4.71
CA ARG A 13 -18.41 -15.52 -4.08
C ARG A 13 -17.21 -15.18 -4.97
N ARG A 14 -16.02 -15.17 -4.38
CA ARG A 14 -14.78 -14.92 -5.11
C ARG A 14 -14.55 -15.98 -6.20
N ASN A 15 -14.16 -15.51 -7.39
CA ASN A 15 -14.01 -16.25 -8.66
C ASN A 15 -15.30 -16.92 -9.16
N GLU A 16 -16.47 -16.52 -8.65
CA GLU A 16 -17.75 -17.01 -9.15
C GLU A 16 -18.08 -16.33 -10.48
N VAL A 17 -18.62 -17.10 -11.42
CA VAL A 17 -19.25 -16.60 -12.65
C VAL A 17 -20.76 -16.82 -12.52
N SER A 18 -21.54 -15.75 -12.56
CA SER A 18 -22.99 -15.80 -12.36
C SER A 18 -23.70 -15.00 -13.44
N ARG A 19 -24.92 -15.42 -13.79
CA ARG A 19 -25.79 -14.71 -14.73
C ARG A 19 -26.96 -14.08 -14.00
N PHE A 20 -27.16 -12.78 -14.20
CA PHE A 20 -28.25 -12.02 -13.61
C PHE A 20 -29.19 -11.51 -14.70
N LEU A 21 -30.44 -11.97 -14.66
CA LEU A 21 -31.52 -11.40 -15.47
C LEU A 21 -32.18 -10.28 -14.67
N ILE A 22 -31.99 -9.04 -15.12
CA ILE A 22 -32.40 -7.83 -14.39
C ILE A 22 -33.62 -7.22 -15.09
N GLU A 23 -34.68 -7.00 -14.29
CA GLU A 23 -35.89 -6.29 -14.73
C GLU A 23 -35.58 -4.83 -15.05
N PRO A 24 -36.33 -4.18 -15.96
CA PRO A 24 -35.98 -2.84 -16.43
C PRO A 24 -35.91 -1.79 -15.32
N SER A 25 -36.75 -1.92 -14.28
CA SER A 25 -36.76 -1.04 -13.11
C SER A 25 -35.45 -1.03 -12.31
N TYR A 26 -34.68 -2.12 -12.37
CA TYR A 26 -33.37 -2.26 -11.75
C TYR A 26 -32.22 -2.17 -12.76
N ALA A 27 -32.53 -1.94 -14.04
CA ALA A 27 -31.59 -1.78 -15.15
C ALA A 27 -31.62 -0.36 -15.72
N TYR A 28 -32.08 -0.20 -16.97
CA TYR A 28 -32.08 1.08 -17.71
C TYR A 28 -33.47 1.75 -17.78
N GLY A 29 -34.48 1.15 -17.18
CA GLY A 29 -35.84 1.69 -17.07
C GLY A 29 -36.49 2.03 -18.41
N VAL A 30 -37.39 3.02 -18.36
CA VAL A 30 -38.19 3.47 -19.51
C VAL A 30 -37.33 4.13 -20.59
N MET A 31 -36.23 4.77 -20.20
CA MET A 31 -35.35 5.45 -21.15
C MET A 31 -34.45 4.48 -21.92
N GLY A 32 -34.15 3.31 -21.36
CA GLY A 32 -33.17 2.39 -21.97
C GLY A 32 -31.76 3.00 -22.04
N CYS A 33 -30.97 2.53 -23.00
CA CYS A 33 -29.66 3.12 -23.34
C CYS A 33 -29.51 3.13 -24.88
N PRO A 34 -30.18 4.06 -25.57
CA PRO A 34 -30.19 4.11 -27.04
C PRO A 34 -28.78 4.35 -27.62
N PRO A 35 -28.45 3.78 -28.80
CA PRO A 35 -29.27 2.86 -29.60
C PRO A 35 -29.16 1.38 -29.16
N ARG A 36 -28.34 1.07 -28.15
CA ARG A 36 -27.96 -0.31 -27.80
C ARG A 36 -29.01 -1.07 -27.02
N ILE A 37 -29.72 -0.41 -26.12
CA ILE A 37 -30.69 -1.03 -25.22
C ILE A 37 -32.03 -0.30 -25.38
N PRO A 38 -33.09 -0.98 -25.85
CA PRO A 38 -34.42 -0.41 -25.98
C PRO A 38 -35.00 0.03 -24.63
N SER A 39 -36.02 0.90 -24.69
CA SER A 39 -36.85 1.24 -23.54
C SER A 39 -37.44 -0.01 -22.89
N ASN A 40 -37.45 -0.07 -21.56
CA ASN A 40 -38.05 -1.17 -20.77
C ASN A 40 -37.52 -2.59 -21.11
N ALA A 41 -36.28 -2.71 -21.59
CA ALA A 41 -35.69 -4.01 -21.89
C ALA A 41 -35.18 -4.70 -20.60
N LYS A 42 -35.43 -6.02 -20.49
CA LYS A 42 -34.72 -6.87 -19.53
C LYS A 42 -33.29 -7.08 -20.01
N VAL A 43 -32.33 -7.08 -19.09
CA VAL A 43 -30.91 -7.23 -19.44
C VAL A 43 -30.34 -8.43 -18.70
N CYS A 44 -29.63 -9.29 -19.43
CA CYS A 44 -28.87 -10.41 -18.86
C CYS A 44 -27.39 -10.01 -18.79
N PHE A 45 -26.83 -10.00 -17.59
CA PHE A 45 -25.39 -9.83 -17.37
C PHE A 45 -24.76 -11.16 -17.01
N GLU A 46 -23.64 -11.50 -17.64
CA GLU A 46 -22.70 -12.50 -17.14
C GLU A 46 -21.57 -11.78 -16.43
N VAL A 47 -21.37 -12.08 -15.14
CA VAL A 47 -20.42 -11.39 -14.29
C VAL A 47 -19.47 -12.42 -13.70
N GLU A 48 -18.17 -12.13 -13.77
CA GLU A 48 -17.14 -12.85 -13.05
C GLU A 48 -16.62 -11.98 -11.89
N LEU A 49 -16.79 -12.44 -10.65
CA LEU A 49 -16.29 -11.73 -9.48
C LEU A 49 -14.86 -12.13 -9.17
N LEU A 50 -13.88 -11.41 -9.71
CA LEU A 50 -12.46 -11.73 -9.56
C LEU A 50 -11.96 -11.63 -8.11
N SER A 51 -12.29 -10.53 -7.42
CA SER A 51 -11.90 -10.30 -6.03
C SER A 51 -12.77 -9.24 -5.37
N TYR A 52 -12.86 -9.30 -4.03
CA TYR A 52 -13.42 -8.24 -3.19
C TYR A 52 -12.65 -8.19 -1.88
N THR A 53 -12.79 -7.08 -1.16
CA THR A 53 -12.23 -6.90 0.18
C THR A 53 -13.37 -6.72 1.17
N ASP A 54 -13.28 -7.39 2.32
CA ASP A 54 -14.26 -7.25 3.39
C ASP A 54 -14.01 -5.92 4.12
N SER A 55 -14.79 -4.89 3.79
CA SER A 55 -14.73 -3.57 4.43
C SER A 55 -15.62 -3.48 5.68
N THR A 56 -16.41 -4.50 6.01
CA THR A 56 -17.40 -4.43 7.10
C THR A 56 -16.77 -4.01 8.43
N ALA A 57 -15.59 -4.56 8.74
CA ALA A 57 -14.88 -4.21 9.96
C ALA A 57 -14.48 -2.73 10.01
N ILE A 58 -14.13 -2.15 8.85
CA ILE A 58 -13.73 -0.75 8.72
C ILE A 58 -14.96 0.15 8.84
N ASP A 59 -16.05 -0.21 8.19
CA ASP A 59 -17.29 0.56 8.19
C ASP A 59 -17.88 0.60 9.60
N ASP A 60 -18.02 -0.56 10.26
CA ASP A 60 -18.42 -0.66 11.67
C ASP A 60 -17.54 0.24 12.54
N TYR A 61 -16.21 0.15 12.38
CA TYR A 61 -15.25 0.95 13.16
C TYR A 61 -15.39 2.45 12.93
N GLN A 62 -15.71 2.89 11.71
CA GLN A 62 -15.89 4.31 11.40
C GLN A 62 -17.15 4.90 12.02
N HIS A 63 -18.19 4.09 12.18
CA HIS A 63 -19.46 4.51 12.78
C HIS A 63 -19.45 4.55 14.32
N LEU A 64 -18.43 3.96 14.97
CA LEU A 64 -18.27 4.05 16.42
C LEU A 64 -17.80 5.44 16.87
N SER A 65 -18.29 5.86 18.03
CA SER A 65 -17.80 7.03 18.76
C SER A 65 -16.37 6.80 19.27
N GLU A 66 -15.66 7.89 19.62
CA GLU A 66 -14.30 7.79 20.16
C GLU A 66 -14.25 7.11 21.53
N GLU A 67 -15.37 7.09 22.28
CA GLU A 67 -15.50 6.33 23.52
C GLU A 67 -15.54 4.83 23.23
N GLU A 68 -16.45 4.41 22.35
CA GLU A 68 -16.58 3.00 21.96
C GLU A 68 -15.30 2.45 21.34
N LYS A 69 -14.57 3.26 20.56
CA LYS A 69 -13.28 2.85 19.98
C LYS A 69 -12.22 2.52 21.03
N ARG A 70 -12.21 3.22 22.17
CA ARG A 70 -11.22 2.97 23.25
C ARG A 70 -11.48 1.66 23.97
N ASP A 71 -12.73 1.25 24.06
CA ASP A 71 -13.15 0.03 24.77
C ASP A 71 -13.18 -1.21 23.84
N LEU A 72 -12.82 -1.04 22.56
CA LEU A 72 -12.76 -2.16 21.63
C LEU A 72 -11.67 -3.17 22.03
N PRO A 73 -11.96 -4.48 21.92
CA PRO A 73 -10.95 -5.51 22.14
C PRO A 73 -9.85 -5.42 21.08
N PHE A 74 -8.60 -5.69 21.50
CA PHE A 74 -7.42 -5.63 20.66
C PHE A 74 -7.56 -6.46 19.37
N GLU A 75 -8.17 -7.65 19.45
CA GLU A 75 -8.44 -8.52 18.30
C GLU A 75 -9.29 -7.82 17.21
N ARG A 76 -10.27 -7.00 17.61
CA ARG A 76 -11.09 -6.26 16.65
C ARG A 76 -10.27 -5.15 15.99
N LEU A 77 -9.43 -4.45 16.74
CA LEU A 77 -8.53 -3.41 16.20
C LEU A 77 -7.51 -4.01 15.23
N VAL A 78 -7.01 -5.21 15.51
CA VAL A 78 -6.16 -5.99 14.61
C VAL A 78 -6.90 -6.31 13.31
N LYS A 79 -8.15 -6.77 13.39
CA LYS A 79 -8.97 -7.07 12.18
C LYS A 79 -9.18 -5.82 11.33
N VAL A 80 -9.52 -4.68 11.95
CA VAL A 80 -9.68 -3.39 11.27
C VAL A 80 -8.38 -2.97 10.57
N SER A 81 -7.26 -3.02 11.28
CA SER A 81 -5.95 -2.59 10.76
C SER A 81 -5.45 -3.48 9.63
N LYS A 82 -5.67 -4.80 9.72
CA LYS A 82 -5.39 -5.74 8.61
C LYS A 82 -6.23 -5.45 7.38
N SER A 83 -7.52 -5.12 7.57
CA SER A 83 -8.43 -4.78 6.47
C SER A 83 -8.04 -3.46 5.80
N LEU A 84 -7.67 -2.44 6.59
CA LEU A 84 -7.16 -1.16 6.08
C LEU A 84 -5.88 -1.35 5.26
N ASN A 85 -4.98 -2.23 5.71
CA ASN A 85 -3.80 -2.59 4.94
C ASN A 85 -4.14 -3.31 3.64
N ALA A 86 -5.15 -4.19 3.62
CA ALA A 86 -5.60 -4.85 2.40
C ALA A 86 -6.16 -3.85 1.39
N GLU A 87 -7.05 -2.94 1.79
CA GLU A 87 -7.53 -1.88 0.91
C GLU A 87 -6.40 -0.95 0.43
N GLY A 88 -5.43 -0.67 1.31
CA GLY A 88 -4.23 0.08 0.94
C GLY A 88 -3.44 -0.62 -0.16
N ASN A 89 -3.31 -1.95 -0.11
CA ASN A 89 -2.63 -2.73 -1.14
C ASN A 89 -3.39 -2.68 -2.47
N GLU A 90 -4.71 -2.81 -2.46
CA GLU A 90 -5.53 -2.69 -3.68
C GLU A 90 -5.38 -1.30 -4.31
N LEU A 91 -5.45 -0.23 -3.50
CA LEU A 91 -5.22 1.13 -3.97
C LEU A 91 -3.79 1.32 -4.53
N TYR A 92 -2.81 0.66 -3.93
CA TYR A 92 -1.43 0.67 -4.43
C TYR A 92 -1.32 -0.02 -5.80
N LEU A 93 -2.01 -1.15 -6.00
CA LEU A 93 -2.08 -1.84 -7.30
C LEU A 93 -2.79 -0.99 -8.36
N CYS A 94 -3.81 -0.23 -7.98
CA CYS A 94 -4.44 0.76 -8.85
C CYS A 94 -3.63 2.06 -9.04
N GLU A 95 -2.37 2.09 -8.59
CA GLU A 95 -1.46 3.25 -8.65
C GLU A 95 -1.98 4.52 -7.92
N LYS A 96 -3.00 4.37 -7.06
CA LYS A 96 -3.56 5.44 -6.22
C LYS A 96 -2.76 5.60 -4.93
N PHE A 97 -1.46 5.88 -5.06
CA PHE A 97 -0.51 5.88 -3.95
C PHE A 97 -0.90 6.80 -2.78
N GLY A 98 -1.43 8.00 -3.06
CA GLY A 98 -1.86 8.91 -2.01
C GLY A 98 -3.05 8.36 -1.18
N ALA A 99 -3.97 7.65 -1.83
CA ALA A 99 -5.08 7.00 -1.15
C ALA A 99 -4.61 5.77 -0.36
N ALA A 100 -3.68 4.99 -0.93
CA ALA A 100 -3.05 3.86 -0.26
C ALA A 100 -2.36 4.29 1.04
N VAL A 101 -1.54 5.35 0.99
CA VAL A 101 -0.88 5.94 2.16
C VAL A 101 -1.87 6.31 3.26
N ARG A 102 -3.01 6.94 2.92
CA ARG A 102 -4.04 7.29 3.91
C ARG A 102 -4.61 6.04 4.61
N LYS A 103 -4.81 4.94 3.87
CA LYS A 103 -5.31 3.68 4.46
C LYS A 103 -4.26 3.05 5.39
N TYR A 104 -3.00 2.99 4.98
CA TYR A 104 -1.91 2.50 5.83
C TYR A 104 -1.71 3.35 7.09
N MET A 105 -1.81 4.68 6.99
CA MET A 105 -1.73 5.58 8.14
C MET A 105 -2.90 5.36 9.11
N LYS A 106 -4.12 5.17 8.61
CA LYS A 106 -5.26 4.80 9.45
C LYS A 106 -5.00 3.49 10.19
N ALA A 107 -4.46 2.48 9.52
CA ALA A 107 -4.10 1.20 10.15
C ALA A 107 -3.09 1.38 11.29
N ILE A 108 -2.09 2.24 11.10
CA ILE A 108 -1.11 2.55 12.15
C ILE A 108 -1.78 3.27 13.32
N ASN A 109 -2.57 4.32 13.05
CA ASN A 109 -3.23 5.10 14.09
C ASN A 109 -4.18 4.23 14.93
N THR A 110 -4.93 3.31 14.31
CA THR A 110 -5.79 2.34 15.01
C THR A 110 -4.99 1.46 15.96
N MET A 111 -3.78 1.04 15.57
CA MET A 111 -2.92 0.21 16.43
C MET A 111 -2.16 1.02 17.48
N GLU A 112 -1.72 2.24 17.16
CA GLU A 112 -1.04 3.13 18.12
C GLU A 112 -1.99 3.63 19.22
N SER A 113 -3.29 3.74 18.93
CA SER A 113 -4.32 4.02 19.95
C SER A 113 -4.71 2.79 20.79
N ALA A 114 -4.27 1.59 20.41
CA ALA A 114 -4.68 0.37 21.08
C ALA A 114 -3.88 0.15 22.38
N THR A 115 -4.55 -0.21 23.46
CA THR A 115 -3.89 -0.77 24.64
C THR A 115 -3.65 -2.26 24.43
N TYR A 116 -2.40 -2.70 24.53
CA TYR A 116 -2.02 -4.11 24.53
C TYR A 116 -1.68 -4.58 25.95
N LYS A 117 -1.95 -5.85 26.25
CA LYS A 117 -1.81 -6.44 27.59
C LYS A 117 -0.83 -7.61 27.63
N SER A 118 -0.40 -8.11 26.48
CA SER A 118 0.57 -9.20 26.37
C SER A 118 1.69 -8.88 25.37
N GLU A 119 2.82 -9.58 25.51
CA GLU A 119 3.93 -9.52 24.56
C GLU A 119 3.51 -10.00 23.16
N GLU A 120 2.57 -10.94 23.08
CA GLU A 120 2.02 -11.44 21.81
C GLU A 120 1.24 -10.35 21.07
N GLU A 121 0.41 -9.59 21.78
CA GLU A 121 -0.32 -8.44 21.23
C GLU A 121 0.63 -7.32 20.79
N GLU A 122 1.65 -7.02 21.60
CA GLU A 122 2.69 -6.04 21.23
C GLU A 122 3.43 -6.44 19.95
N GLN A 123 3.77 -7.73 19.83
CA GLN A 123 4.45 -8.26 18.65
C GLN A 123 3.54 -8.25 17.41
N GLU A 124 2.24 -8.50 17.58
CA GLU A 124 1.26 -8.40 16.51
C GLU A 124 1.09 -6.95 16.05
N MET A 125 0.95 -6.00 16.98
CA MET A 125 0.92 -4.57 16.70
C MET A 125 2.16 -4.13 15.93
N THR A 126 3.34 -4.47 16.45
CA THR A 126 4.63 -4.13 15.82
C THR A 126 4.71 -4.71 14.41
N THR A 127 4.19 -5.91 14.19
CA THR A 127 4.15 -6.56 12.87
C THR A 127 3.21 -5.87 11.89
N ILE A 128 2.04 -5.42 12.34
CA ILE A 128 1.08 -4.65 11.53
C ILE A 128 1.70 -3.29 11.17
N CYS A 129 2.17 -2.53 12.17
CA CYS A 129 2.79 -1.22 11.96
C CYS A 129 4.01 -1.31 11.05
N THR A 130 4.86 -2.33 11.21
CA THR A 130 6.00 -2.59 10.31
C THR A 130 5.56 -2.74 8.85
N LYS A 131 4.52 -3.55 8.59
CA LYS A 131 3.99 -3.75 7.23
C LYS A 131 3.44 -2.44 6.66
N SER A 132 2.66 -1.69 7.45
CA SER A 132 2.07 -0.42 7.05
C SER A 132 3.15 0.62 6.69
N TYR A 133 4.15 0.82 7.56
CA TYR A 133 5.23 1.78 7.31
C TYR A 133 6.08 1.40 6.07
N LEU A 134 6.34 0.11 5.82
CA LEU A 134 7.03 -0.34 4.61
C LEU A 134 6.23 0.01 3.35
N ASN A 135 4.92 -0.25 3.35
CA ASN A 135 4.06 0.04 2.21
C ASN A 135 3.88 1.55 1.97
N ILE A 136 3.83 2.34 3.03
CA ILE A 136 3.88 3.81 2.95
C ILE A 136 5.20 4.25 2.30
N GLY A 137 6.33 3.71 2.76
CA GLY A 137 7.64 4.04 2.20
C GLY A 137 7.75 3.68 0.72
N LEU A 138 7.23 2.52 0.31
CA LEU A 138 7.16 2.11 -1.10
C LEU A 138 6.28 3.06 -1.92
N SER A 139 5.14 3.47 -1.39
CA SER A 139 4.23 4.44 -2.03
C SER A 139 4.90 5.81 -2.23
N TYR A 140 5.72 6.26 -1.26
CA TYR A 140 6.48 7.49 -1.41
C TYR A 140 7.64 7.38 -2.39
N LEU A 141 8.32 6.22 -2.49
CA LEU A 141 9.30 5.99 -3.54
C LEU A 141 8.67 6.09 -4.93
N LYS A 142 7.45 5.54 -5.11
CA LYS A 142 6.72 5.61 -6.39
C LYS A 142 6.30 7.02 -6.79
N THR A 143 6.05 7.89 -5.80
CA THR A 143 5.64 9.29 -6.03
C THR A 143 6.81 10.27 -6.00
N GLY A 144 8.06 9.80 -5.90
CA GLY A 144 9.24 10.66 -5.85
C GLY A 144 9.48 11.39 -4.53
N SER A 145 8.65 11.14 -3.51
CA SER A 145 8.77 11.76 -2.18
C SER A 145 9.82 11.04 -1.31
N PHE A 146 11.08 11.05 -1.75
CA PHE A 146 12.15 10.22 -1.17
C PHE A 146 12.44 10.50 0.32
N GLY A 147 12.31 11.76 0.77
CA GLY A 147 12.44 12.10 2.18
C GLY A 147 11.40 11.39 3.06
N ARG A 148 10.12 11.43 2.66
CA ARG A 148 9.04 10.75 3.39
C ARG A 148 9.17 9.22 3.33
N ALA A 149 9.69 8.69 2.22
CA ALA A 149 10.01 7.28 2.11
C ALA A 149 11.07 6.85 3.14
N LEU A 150 12.12 7.67 3.30
CA LEU A 150 13.17 7.45 4.28
C LEU A 150 12.65 7.52 5.71
N ASP A 151 11.81 8.51 6.05
CA ASP A 151 11.21 8.63 7.38
C ASP A 151 10.38 7.40 7.73
N SER A 152 9.58 6.91 6.79
CA SER A 152 8.75 5.72 6.96
C SER A 152 9.62 4.46 7.17
N ALA A 153 10.70 4.31 6.39
CA ALA A 153 11.64 3.19 6.55
C ALA A 153 12.38 3.25 7.90
N ARG A 154 12.75 4.45 8.37
CA ARG A 154 13.39 4.65 9.66
C ARG A 154 12.47 4.28 10.82
N LYS A 155 11.17 4.58 10.74
CA LYS A 155 10.18 4.11 11.74
C LYS A 155 10.19 2.59 11.86
N VAL A 156 10.28 1.85 10.75
CA VAL A 156 10.43 0.38 10.78
C VAL A 156 11.72 -0.04 11.47
N LEU A 157 12.84 0.65 11.23
CA LEU A 157 14.12 0.31 11.86
C LEU A 157 14.18 0.62 13.36
N VAL A 158 13.36 1.57 13.84
CA VAL A 158 13.16 1.81 15.27
C VAL A 158 12.37 0.65 15.90
N LEU A 159 11.31 0.19 15.23
CA LEU A 159 10.48 -0.93 15.70
C LEU A 159 11.20 -2.28 15.62
N LYS A 160 11.93 -2.52 14.52
CA LYS A 160 12.66 -3.77 14.25
C LYS A 160 14.07 -3.44 13.75
N PRO A 161 15.03 -3.22 14.66
CA PRO A 161 16.43 -3.08 14.31
C PRO A 161 16.88 -4.30 13.50
N GLY A 162 17.50 -4.10 12.34
CA GLY A 162 17.90 -5.23 11.48
C GLY A 162 16.91 -5.57 10.35
N HIS A 163 15.75 -4.91 10.25
CA HIS A 163 14.76 -5.25 9.23
C HIS A 163 15.27 -5.01 7.79
N THR A 164 15.58 -6.09 7.07
CA THR A 164 16.25 -6.06 5.75
C THR A 164 15.53 -5.19 4.72
N LYS A 165 14.20 -5.33 4.57
CA LYS A 165 13.46 -4.54 3.57
C LYS A 165 13.46 -3.05 3.90
N ALA A 166 13.52 -2.69 5.18
CA ALA A 166 13.55 -1.28 5.59
C ALA A 166 14.93 -0.68 5.32
N MET A 167 16.01 -1.42 5.59
CA MET A 167 17.37 -1.01 5.21
C MET A 167 17.49 -0.83 3.69
N TYR A 168 16.96 -1.77 2.90
CA TYR A 168 16.92 -1.64 1.45
C TYR A 168 16.15 -0.39 1.00
N LEU A 169 14.99 -0.11 1.61
CA LEU A 169 14.19 1.07 1.32
C LEU A 169 14.94 2.38 1.64
N CYS A 170 15.62 2.44 2.79
CA CYS A 170 16.51 3.55 3.15
C CYS A 170 17.60 3.75 2.09
N GLY A 171 18.28 2.67 1.68
CA GLY A 171 19.33 2.71 0.66
C GLY A 171 18.81 3.29 -0.65
N LYS A 172 17.68 2.78 -1.14
CA LYS A 172 17.03 3.28 -2.35
C LYS A 172 16.64 4.75 -2.24
N ALA A 173 16.06 5.17 -1.11
CA ALA A 173 15.70 6.57 -0.86
C ALA A 173 16.95 7.48 -0.86
N PHE A 174 18.03 7.10 -0.17
CA PHE A 174 19.28 7.86 -0.16
C PHE A 174 19.91 7.98 -1.55
N ARG A 175 19.89 6.90 -2.35
CA ARG A 175 20.37 6.95 -3.75
C ARG A 175 19.61 7.99 -4.55
N HIS A 176 18.28 8.03 -4.43
CA HIS A 176 17.45 9.02 -5.11
C HIS A 176 17.66 10.46 -4.60
N LEU A 177 18.09 10.62 -3.35
CA LEU A 177 18.47 11.91 -2.76
C LEU A 177 19.90 12.34 -3.12
N GLY A 178 20.67 11.52 -3.85
CA GLY A 178 22.09 11.80 -4.17
C GLY A 178 23.07 11.54 -3.01
N GLU A 179 22.58 11.02 -1.88
CA GLU A 179 23.37 10.72 -0.69
C GLU A 179 24.04 9.34 -0.82
N PHE A 180 24.91 9.19 -1.82
CA PHE A 180 25.47 7.89 -2.21
C PHE A 180 26.24 7.16 -1.10
N PRO A 181 27.07 7.82 -0.27
CA PRO A 181 27.76 7.14 0.84
C PRO A 181 26.79 6.51 1.85
N LYS A 182 25.72 7.24 2.20
CA LYS A 182 24.69 6.72 3.11
C LYS A 182 23.91 5.58 2.47
N SER A 183 23.57 5.71 1.18
CA SER A 183 22.92 4.64 0.40
C SER A 183 23.73 3.35 0.49
N ARG A 184 25.04 3.41 0.23
CA ARG A 184 25.94 2.25 0.26
C ARG A 184 25.92 1.53 1.61
N ILE A 185 26.02 2.28 2.71
CA ILE A 185 25.99 1.72 4.07
C ILE A 185 24.71 0.92 4.31
N TYR A 186 23.55 1.50 3.97
CA TYR A 186 22.26 0.81 4.18
C TYR A 186 22.08 -0.41 3.26
N LEU A 187 22.48 -0.32 1.99
CA LEU A 187 22.41 -1.43 1.06
C LEU A 187 23.36 -2.58 1.42
N GLN A 188 24.58 -2.28 1.90
CA GLN A 188 25.51 -3.30 2.39
C GLN A 188 24.99 -4.01 3.64
N ARG A 189 24.39 -3.27 4.58
CA ARG A 189 23.73 -3.87 5.75
C ARG A 189 22.55 -4.75 5.35
N ALA A 190 21.74 -4.30 4.38
CA ALA A 190 20.65 -5.10 3.83
C ALA A 190 21.16 -6.37 3.13
N LEU A 191 22.27 -6.27 2.39
CA LEU A 191 22.91 -7.41 1.73
C LEU A 191 23.51 -8.39 2.76
N ALA A 192 24.13 -7.91 3.82
CA ALA A 192 24.64 -8.76 4.90
C ALA A 192 23.51 -9.58 5.55
N ALA A 193 22.33 -8.98 5.72
CA ALA A 193 21.14 -9.67 6.24
C ALA A 193 20.47 -10.59 5.19
N SER A 194 20.63 -10.34 3.89
CA SER A 194 20.12 -11.20 2.82
C SER A 194 21.11 -11.31 1.65
N PRO A 195 22.16 -12.15 1.77
CA PRO A 195 23.29 -12.16 0.84
C PRO A 195 22.97 -12.56 -0.60
N ARG A 196 21.81 -13.22 -0.80
CA ARG A 196 21.36 -13.72 -2.12
C ARG A 196 20.26 -12.87 -2.75
N SER A 197 19.95 -11.71 -2.17
CA SER A 197 18.92 -10.83 -2.72
C SER A 197 19.39 -10.19 -4.02
N LYS A 198 18.80 -10.62 -5.14
CA LYS A 198 19.09 -10.06 -6.47
C LYS A 198 18.80 -8.56 -6.52
N ASP A 199 17.70 -8.12 -5.92
CA ASP A 199 17.28 -6.71 -5.89
C ASP A 199 18.33 -5.81 -5.23
N ILE A 200 18.87 -6.22 -4.09
CA ILE A 200 19.90 -5.46 -3.37
C ILE A 200 21.19 -5.40 -4.18
N ILE A 201 21.61 -6.52 -4.78
CA ILE A 201 22.80 -6.58 -5.63
C ILE A 201 22.64 -5.68 -6.85
N THR A 202 21.47 -5.68 -7.50
CA THR A 202 21.20 -4.80 -8.64
C THR A 202 21.21 -3.32 -8.24
N GLU A 203 20.65 -2.99 -7.08
CA GLU A 203 20.61 -1.61 -6.58
C GLU A 203 22.03 -1.09 -6.22
N LEU A 204 22.89 -1.95 -5.66
CA LEU A 204 24.30 -1.62 -5.41
C LEU A 204 25.07 -1.38 -6.71
N LYS A 205 24.87 -2.22 -7.74
CA LYS A 205 25.48 -2.00 -9.06
C LYS A 205 25.03 -0.67 -9.68
N LEU A 206 23.75 -0.35 -9.55
CA LEU A 206 23.21 0.93 -10.02
C LEU A 206 23.83 2.10 -9.25
N LEU A 207 24.02 1.96 -7.94
CA LEU A 207 24.70 2.95 -7.12
C LEU A 207 26.14 3.19 -7.58
N ASP A 208 26.91 2.12 -7.83
CA ASP A 208 28.29 2.19 -8.32
C ASP A 208 28.37 2.99 -9.64
N GLN A 209 27.46 2.71 -10.57
CA GLN A 209 27.39 3.43 -11.85
C GLN A 209 27.05 4.92 -11.67
N MET A 210 26.11 5.24 -10.76
CA MET A 210 25.74 6.62 -10.47
C MET A 210 26.89 7.40 -9.82
N GLU A 211 27.62 6.80 -8.88
CA GLU A 211 28.78 7.44 -8.24
C GLU A 211 29.90 7.71 -9.26
N LEU A 212 30.21 6.76 -10.14
CA LEU A 212 31.21 6.94 -11.20
C LEU A 212 30.84 8.08 -12.16
N ASN A 213 29.58 8.13 -12.59
CA ASN A 213 29.08 9.20 -13.46
C ASN A 213 29.14 10.56 -12.77
N PHE A 214 28.74 10.63 -11.49
CA PHE A 214 28.79 11.86 -10.71
C PHE A 214 30.22 12.38 -10.57
N GLN A 215 31.18 11.52 -10.22
CA GLN A 215 32.60 11.89 -10.14
C GLN A 215 33.18 12.33 -11.48
N ALA A 216 32.78 11.70 -12.59
CA ALA A 216 33.20 12.10 -13.92
C ALA A 216 32.67 13.49 -14.29
N MET A 217 31.41 13.77 -13.98
CA MET A 217 30.78 15.08 -14.19
C MET A 217 31.45 16.17 -13.33
N GLU A 218 31.71 15.90 -12.05
CA GLU A 218 32.43 16.83 -11.16
C GLU A 218 33.82 17.16 -11.72
N LYS A 219 34.60 16.15 -12.13
CA LYS A 219 35.92 16.37 -12.75
C LYS A 219 35.83 17.23 -14.01
N GLN A 220 34.82 17.02 -14.84
CA GLN A 220 34.62 17.80 -16.06
C GLN A 220 34.21 19.25 -15.75
N MET A 221 33.34 19.47 -14.76
CA MET A 221 32.93 20.80 -14.32
C MET A 221 34.11 21.58 -13.73
N CYS A 222 34.92 20.96 -12.88
CA CYS A 222 36.13 21.59 -12.34
C CYS A 222 37.08 22.00 -13.46
N LYS A 223 37.32 21.15 -14.46
CA LYS A 223 38.18 21.49 -15.61
C LYS A 223 37.68 22.73 -16.38
N LYS A 224 36.37 22.85 -16.61
CA LYS A 224 35.76 24.00 -17.30
C LYS A 224 35.79 25.29 -16.49
N MET A 225 35.90 25.22 -15.16
CA MET A 225 35.95 26.40 -14.30
C MET A 225 37.34 27.05 -14.28
N PHE A 226 38.39 26.29 -14.60
CA PHE A 226 39.79 26.75 -14.61
C PHE A 226 40.36 26.94 -16.02
N THR A 227 39.52 26.89 -17.06
CA THR A 227 39.85 27.22 -18.47
C THR A 227 38.95 28.34 -18.95
#